data_AF-A0A2N9MPR9-F1
#
_entry.id   AF-A0A2N9MPR9-F1
#
_cell.length_a   1.000
_cell.length_b   1.000
_cell.length_c   1.000
_cell.angle_alpha   90.00
_cell.angle_beta   90.00
_cell.angle_gamma   90.00
#
_symmetry.space_group_name_H-M   'P 1'
#
loop_
_entity.id
_entity.type
_entity.pdbx_description
1 polymer ?
#
loop_
_entity_poly.entity_id
_entity_poly.type
_entity_poly.pdbx_seq_one_letter_code
_entity_poly.pdbx_strand_id
1 'polypeptide(L)'
;MISGKLVHLIETHASQIIQRVVDQIRREKDMPHIRALLDSELREWNLELLEGLSHWLSPSNQEDLGNRYERLGKLRFEQDIPLHESVRGLCLMREITLDFVEEHVASNSSVELYAEEELDRRLGFFFDLLITHVVRGYERALRRAVSMTA
;
A
#
# COMPACT_ATOMS: atom_id res chain seq x y z
N MET A 1 6.02 -19.57 7.69
CA MET A 1 4.58 -19.26 7.54
C MET A 1 4.03 -20.05 6.39
N ILE A 2 2.75 -20.43 6.44
CA ILE A 2 2.14 -21.23 5.36
C ILE A 2 1.94 -20.35 4.12
N SER A 3 1.63 -19.07 4.31
CA SER A 3 1.54 -18.07 3.23
C SER A 3 2.87 -17.66 2.58
N GLY A 4 4.02 -18.19 3.00
CA GLY A 4 5.34 -17.77 2.48
C GLY A 4 5.50 -17.92 0.97
N LYS A 5 4.85 -18.93 0.36
CA LYS A 5 4.82 -19.09 -1.10
C LYS A 5 4.02 -17.98 -1.80
N LEU A 6 2.93 -17.51 -1.18
CA LEU A 6 2.09 -16.45 -1.73
C LEU A 6 2.76 -15.08 -1.62
N VAL A 7 3.52 -14.86 -0.54
CA VAL A 7 4.39 -13.69 -0.42
C VAL A 7 5.43 -13.67 -1.54
N HIS A 8 6.09 -14.80 -1.78
CA HIS A 8 7.07 -14.91 -2.87
C HIS A 8 6.43 -14.72 -4.26
N LEU A 9 5.18 -15.16 -4.44
CA LEU A 9 4.41 -14.92 -5.65
C LEU A 9 4.19 -13.41 -5.88
N ILE A 10 3.81 -12.67 -4.83
CA ILE A 10 3.64 -11.20 -4.88
C ILE A 10 4.98 -10.53 -5.26
N GLU A 11 6.07 -10.91 -4.60
CA GLU A 11 7.40 -10.35 -4.85
C GLU A 11 7.86 -10.58 -6.29
N THR A 12 7.67 -11.79 -6.80
CA THR A 12 8.08 -12.17 -8.16
C THR A 12 7.29 -11.42 -9.23
N HIS A 13 6.04 -11.05 -8.93
CA HIS A 13 5.14 -10.38 -9.88
C HIS A 13 4.86 -8.91 -9.51
N ALA A 14 5.70 -8.31 -8.66
CA ALA A 14 5.51 -6.95 -8.16
C ALA A 14 5.28 -5.93 -9.28
N SER A 15 6.06 -5.99 -10.38
CA SER A 15 5.90 -5.09 -11.52
C SER A 15 4.54 -5.21 -12.21
N GLN A 16 3.97 -6.42 -12.29
CA GLN A 16 2.64 -6.65 -12.88
C GLN A 16 1.53 -6.13 -11.96
N ILE A 17 1.65 -6.36 -10.66
CA ILE A 17 0.71 -5.82 -9.65
C ILE A 17 0.72 -4.30 -9.70
N ILE A 18 1.91 -3.68 -9.67
CA ILE A 18 2.07 -2.22 -9.76
C ILE A 18 1.45 -1.67 -11.04
N GLN A 19 1.63 -2.36 -12.19
CA GLN A 19 1.01 -1.94 -13.44
C GLN A 19 -0.52 -1.93 -13.32
N ARG A 20 -1.14 -2.99 -12.77
CA ARG A 20 -2.59 -3.05 -12.56
C ARG A 20 -3.09 -1.93 -11.64
N VAL A 21 -2.33 -1.60 -10.60
CA VAL A 21 -2.66 -0.52 -9.66
C VAL A 21 -2.62 0.83 -10.35
N VAL A 22 -1.57 1.11 -11.13
CA VAL A 22 -1.47 2.34 -11.92
C VAL A 22 -2.65 2.43 -12.90
N ASP A 23 -2.96 1.36 -13.63
CA ASP A 23 -4.06 1.34 -14.59
C ASP A 23 -5.42 1.60 -13.90
N GLN A 24 -5.62 1.06 -12.70
CA GLN A 24 -6.84 1.28 -11.92
C GLN A 24 -6.93 2.72 -11.41
N ILE A 25 -5.84 3.28 -10.88
CA ILE A 25 -5.77 4.70 -10.46
C ILE A 25 -6.12 5.62 -11.63
N ARG A 26 -5.63 5.32 -12.85
CA ARG A 26 -5.94 6.12 -14.04
C ARG A 26 -7.42 6.11 -14.42
N ARG A 27 -8.17 5.08 -14.00
CA ARG A 27 -9.62 4.94 -14.25
C ARG A 27 -10.49 5.55 -13.14
N GLU A 28 -9.94 5.68 -11.94
CA GLU A 28 -10.66 6.20 -10.77
C GLU A 28 -10.93 7.71 -10.93
N LYS A 29 -12.21 8.08 -11.04
CA LYS A 29 -12.62 9.48 -11.28
C LYS A 29 -12.55 10.33 -10.02
N ASP A 30 -12.72 9.69 -8.86
CA ASP A 30 -12.77 10.34 -7.55
C ASP A 30 -11.36 10.54 -6.94
N MET A 31 -10.30 10.35 -7.74
CA MET A 31 -8.91 10.57 -7.35
C MET A 31 -8.13 11.49 -8.31
N PRO A 32 -8.62 12.71 -8.61
CA PRO A 32 -8.01 13.57 -9.64
C PRO A 32 -6.56 13.98 -9.35
N HIS A 33 -6.15 14.14 -8.09
CA HIS A 33 -4.80 14.61 -7.74
C HIS A 33 -3.78 13.48 -7.87
N ILE A 34 -4.08 12.29 -7.35
CA ILE A 34 -3.22 11.12 -7.53
C ILE A 34 -3.17 10.70 -9.00
N ARG A 35 -4.29 10.82 -9.72
CA ARG A 35 -4.32 10.59 -11.17
C ARG A 35 -3.50 11.60 -11.96
N ALA A 36 -3.13 12.75 -11.40
CA ALA A 36 -2.28 13.72 -12.06
C ALA A 36 -0.78 13.45 -11.85
N LEU A 37 -0.41 12.58 -10.91
CA LEU A 37 0.99 12.23 -10.65
C LEU A 37 1.65 11.54 -11.85
N LEU A 38 2.97 11.71 -11.98
CA LEU A 38 3.75 11.08 -13.04
C LEU A 38 3.71 9.56 -12.89
N ASP A 39 3.76 8.85 -14.03
CA ASP A 39 3.80 7.39 -14.06
C ASP A 39 4.99 6.82 -13.27
N SER A 40 6.15 7.48 -13.35
CA SER A 40 7.35 7.11 -12.59
C SER A 40 7.13 7.23 -11.09
N GLU A 41 6.48 8.31 -10.64
CA GLU A 41 6.19 8.53 -9.22
C GLU A 41 5.23 7.44 -8.73
N LEU A 42 4.12 7.20 -9.43
CA LEU A 42 3.17 6.15 -9.01
C LEU A 42 3.85 4.77 -8.92
N ARG A 43 4.72 4.43 -9.86
CA ARG A 43 5.43 3.13 -9.85
C ARG A 43 6.41 3.03 -8.70
N GLU A 44 7.23 4.06 -8.49
CA GLU A 44 8.20 4.13 -7.40
C GLU A 44 7.49 3.97 -6.05
N TRP A 45 6.40 4.71 -5.83
CA TRP A 45 5.61 4.61 -4.61
C TRP A 45 5.02 3.21 -4.38
N ASN A 46 4.42 2.59 -5.41
CA ASN A 46 3.83 1.27 -5.25
C ASN A 46 4.90 0.17 -5.09
N LEU A 47 6.08 0.33 -5.68
CA LEU A 47 7.22 -0.54 -5.44
C LEU A 47 7.69 -0.46 -3.99
N GLU A 48 7.87 0.75 -3.47
CA GLU A 48 8.24 0.97 -2.08
C GLU A 48 7.25 0.35 -1.08
N LEU A 49 5.94 0.39 -1.40
CA LEU A 49 4.89 -0.24 -0.59
C LEU A 49 5.04 -1.77 -0.57
N LEU A 50 5.25 -2.39 -1.73
CA LEU A 50 5.47 -3.85 -1.83
C LEU A 50 6.76 -4.29 -1.15
N GLU A 51 7.85 -3.54 -1.29
CA GLU A 51 9.09 -3.83 -0.55
C GLU A 51 8.87 -3.72 0.96
N GLY A 52 8.08 -2.76 1.42
CA GLY A 52 7.70 -2.61 2.81
C GLY A 52 6.92 -3.81 3.35
N LEU A 53 6.06 -4.41 2.52
CA LEU A 53 5.34 -5.65 2.84
C LEU A 53 6.32 -6.81 3.08
N SER A 54 7.28 -7.03 2.17
CA SER A 54 8.32 -8.06 2.33
C SER A 54 9.13 -7.88 3.61
N HIS A 55 9.49 -6.62 3.92
CA HIS A 55 10.22 -6.30 5.15
C HIS A 55 9.38 -6.49 6.42
N TRP A 56 8.10 -6.11 6.40
CA TRP A 56 7.20 -6.28 7.56
C TRP A 56 6.95 -7.74 7.90
N LEU A 57 6.96 -8.61 6.89
CA LEU A 57 6.84 -10.06 7.08
C LEU A 57 8.11 -10.69 7.67
N SER A 58 9.22 -9.94 7.73
CA SER A 58 10.44 -10.32 8.42
C SER A 58 10.43 -9.82 9.89
N PRO A 59 10.84 -10.63 10.88
CA PRO A 59 10.78 -10.28 12.32
C PRO A 59 11.59 -9.05 12.77
N SER A 60 12.40 -8.44 11.91
CA SER A 60 13.52 -7.59 12.34
C SER A 60 13.31 -6.07 12.24
N ASN A 61 12.16 -5.52 11.83
CA ASN A 61 12.14 -4.07 11.50
C ASN A 61 10.82 -3.28 11.63
N GLN A 62 10.07 -3.44 12.73
CA GLN A 62 8.79 -2.71 12.89
C GLN A 62 8.90 -1.20 13.15
N GLU A 63 9.98 -0.72 13.78
CA GLU A 63 10.11 0.69 14.20
C GLU A 63 10.45 1.64 13.03
N ASP A 64 11.14 1.15 12.01
CA ASP A 64 11.51 1.92 10.81
C ASP A 64 10.30 2.17 9.88
N LEU A 65 9.35 1.23 9.88
CA LEU A 65 8.20 1.24 9.00
C LEU A 65 7.25 2.43 9.28
N GLY A 66 7.00 2.73 10.56
CA GLY A 66 6.10 3.81 10.97
C GLY A 66 6.61 5.19 10.54
N ASN A 67 7.90 5.46 10.78
CA ASN A 67 8.53 6.72 10.39
C ASN A 67 8.52 6.89 8.86
N ARG A 68 8.75 5.81 8.10
CA ARG A 68 8.70 5.83 6.64
C ARG A 68 7.33 6.25 6.13
N TYR A 69 6.26 5.63 6.62
CA TYR A 69 4.91 5.94 6.12
C TYR A 69 4.35 7.27 6.63
N GLU A 70 4.81 7.75 7.79
CA GLU A 70 4.54 9.13 8.19
C GLU A 70 5.19 10.17 7.27
N ARG A 71 6.41 9.90 6.77
CA ARG A 71 7.05 10.77 5.76
C ARG A 71 6.23 10.81 4.47
N LEU A 72 5.68 9.67 4.03
CA LEU A 72 4.77 9.63 2.88
C LEU A 72 3.52 10.50 3.13
N GLY A 73 2.88 10.36 4.29
CA GLY A 73 1.73 11.19 4.65
C GLY A 73 2.03 12.69 4.62
N LYS A 74 3.18 13.08 5.18
CA LYS A 74 3.67 14.46 5.13
C LYS A 74 3.87 14.91 3.67
N LEU A 75 4.53 14.11 2.85
CA LEU A 75 4.79 14.45 1.44
C LEU A 75 3.49 14.64 0.65
N ARG A 76 2.48 13.79 0.86
CA ARG A 76 1.18 13.93 0.18
C ARG A 76 0.49 15.24 0.52
N PHE A 77 0.61 15.69 1.77
CA PHE A 77 0.14 17.02 2.16
C PHE A 77 0.93 18.13 1.43
N GLU A 78 2.27 18.04 1.39
CA GLU A 78 3.13 19.01 0.70
C GLU A 78 2.91 19.06 -0.83
N GLN A 79 2.33 18.00 -1.40
CA GLN A 79 1.93 17.91 -2.82
C GLN A 79 0.49 18.36 -3.07
N ASP A 80 -0.20 18.91 -2.07
CA ASP A 80 -1.62 19.30 -2.13
C ASP A 80 -2.56 18.14 -2.51
N ILE A 81 -2.16 16.89 -2.23
CA ILE A 81 -3.00 15.72 -2.48
C ILE A 81 -3.99 15.58 -1.32
N PRO A 82 -5.30 15.44 -1.59
CA PRO A 82 -6.27 15.18 -0.53
C PRO A 82 -6.00 13.85 0.18
N LEU A 83 -6.14 13.85 1.52
CA LEU A 83 -5.90 12.65 2.33
C LEU A 83 -6.74 11.45 1.88
N HIS A 84 -8.00 11.67 1.49
CA HIS A 84 -8.89 10.60 1.06
C HIS A 84 -8.38 9.87 -0.20
N GLU A 85 -7.78 10.59 -1.15
CA GLU A 85 -7.17 9.96 -2.33
C GLU A 85 -5.97 9.11 -1.94
N SER A 86 -5.14 9.61 -1.02
CA SER A 86 -3.99 8.86 -0.50
C SER A 86 -4.42 7.56 0.17
N VAL A 87 -5.48 7.60 0.98
CA VAL A 87 -6.05 6.40 1.61
C VAL A 87 -6.64 5.45 0.56
N ARG A 88 -7.43 5.96 -0.41
CA ARG A 88 -8.02 5.11 -1.46
C ARG A 88 -6.96 4.42 -2.32
N GLY A 89 -5.87 5.10 -2.64
CA GLY A 89 -4.75 4.49 -3.37
C GLY A 89 -4.14 3.28 -2.63
N LEU A 90 -4.03 3.36 -1.31
CA LEU A 90 -3.55 2.24 -0.48
C LEU A 90 -4.58 1.09 -0.42
N CYS A 91 -5.87 1.40 -0.35
CA CYS A 91 -6.93 0.39 -0.44
C CYS A 91 -6.88 -0.34 -1.80
N LEU A 92 -6.76 0.40 -2.91
CA LEU A 92 -6.63 -0.19 -4.24
C LEU A 92 -5.41 -1.09 -4.37
N MET A 93 -4.27 -0.67 -3.81
CA MET A 93 -3.07 -1.49 -3.77
C MET A 93 -3.31 -2.82 -3.05
N ARG A 94 -4.00 -2.80 -1.90
CA ARG A 94 -4.38 -4.02 -1.16
C ARG A 94 -5.31 -4.91 -1.97
N GLU A 95 -6.40 -4.34 -2.49
CA GLU A 95 -7.43 -5.03 -3.29
C GLU A 95 -6.77 -5.76 -4.47
N ILE A 96 -5.99 -5.03 -5.28
CA ILE A 96 -5.36 -5.59 -6.48
C ILE A 96 -4.28 -6.64 -6.16
N THR A 97 -3.58 -6.48 -5.03
CA THR A 97 -2.60 -7.49 -4.58
C THR A 97 -3.30 -8.81 -4.22
N LEU A 98 -4.45 -8.74 -3.55
CA LEU A 98 -5.25 -9.92 -3.21
C LEU A 98 -5.84 -10.57 -4.45
N ASP A 99 -6.49 -9.79 -5.32
CA ASP A 99 -7.04 -10.27 -6.58
C ASP A 99 -5.98 -10.99 -7.42
N PHE A 100 -4.77 -10.43 -7.48
CA PHE A 100 -3.66 -11.06 -8.20
C PHE A 100 -3.30 -12.43 -7.62
N VAL A 101 -3.26 -12.57 -6.29
CA VAL A 101 -2.95 -13.86 -5.66
C VAL A 101 -4.07 -14.87 -5.93
N GLU A 102 -5.32 -14.47 -5.77
CA GLU A 102 -6.49 -15.34 -6.02
C GLU A 102 -6.52 -15.85 -7.47
N GLU A 103 -6.19 -15.01 -8.45
CA GLU A 103 -6.12 -15.41 -9.87
C GLU A 103 -5.02 -16.44 -10.17
N HIS A 104 -3.94 -16.45 -9.39
CA HIS A 104 -2.75 -17.27 -9.65
C HIS A 104 -2.67 -18.52 -8.77
N VAL A 105 -3.58 -18.69 -7.81
CA VAL A 105 -3.66 -19.87 -6.95
C VAL A 105 -4.91 -20.67 -7.30
N ALA A 106 -4.70 -21.88 -7.82
CA ALA A 106 -5.78 -22.84 -7.99
C ALA A 106 -6.05 -23.51 -6.63
N SER A 107 -6.84 -22.86 -5.78
CA SER A 107 -7.16 -23.33 -4.43
C SER A 107 -7.96 -24.63 -4.45
N ASN A 108 -7.27 -25.76 -4.40
CA ASN A 108 -7.86 -27.09 -4.53
C ASN A 108 -7.65 -27.95 -3.28
N SER A 109 -6.94 -27.42 -2.28
CA SER A 109 -6.69 -28.08 -0.99
C SER A 109 -6.99 -27.18 0.19
N SER A 110 -7.33 -27.78 1.34
CA SER A 110 -7.56 -27.06 2.60
C SER A 110 -6.33 -26.28 3.08
N VAL A 111 -5.13 -26.72 2.70
CA VAL A 111 -3.87 -26.05 3.03
C VAL A 111 -3.71 -24.76 2.24
N GLU A 112 -4.08 -24.76 0.95
CA GLU A 112 -4.05 -23.55 0.10
C GLU A 112 -5.06 -22.51 0.56
N LEU A 113 -6.30 -22.94 0.86
CA LEU A 113 -7.33 -22.04 1.41
C LEU A 113 -6.89 -21.39 2.73
N TYR A 114 -6.24 -22.16 3.61
CA TYR A 114 -5.70 -21.62 4.86
C TYR A 114 -4.54 -20.63 4.61
N ALA A 115 -3.71 -20.88 3.59
CA ALA A 115 -2.62 -19.99 3.22
C ALA A 115 -3.13 -18.63 2.70
N GLU A 116 -4.20 -18.65 1.89
CA GLU A 116 -4.89 -17.45 1.39
C GLU A 116 -5.51 -16.64 2.54
N GLU A 117 -6.24 -17.30 3.44
CA GLU A 117 -6.84 -16.63 4.60
C GLU A 117 -5.77 -16.08 5.57
N GLU A 118 -4.66 -16.79 5.76
CA GLU A 118 -3.50 -16.29 6.49
C GLU A 118 -2.92 -15.03 5.81
N LEU A 119 -2.80 -15.04 4.47
CA LEU A 119 -2.29 -13.90 3.72
C LEU A 119 -3.23 -12.68 3.82
N ASP A 120 -4.53 -12.86 3.60
CA ASP A 120 -5.52 -11.77 3.63
C ASP A 120 -5.52 -11.03 4.97
N ARG A 121 -5.51 -11.78 6.09
CA ARG A 121 -5.40 -11.20 7.44
C ARG A 121 -4.11 -10.39 7.63
N ARG A 122 -2.99 -10.91 7.12
CA ARG A 122 -1.68 -10.25 7.24
C ARG A 122 -1.59 -9.00 6.39
N LEU A 123 -2.06 -9.06 5.15
CA LEU A 123 -2.16 -7.89 4.28
C LEU A 123 -3.08 -6.84 4.87
N GLY A 124 -4.26 -7.25 5.38
CA GLY A 124 -5.16 -6.38 6.14
C GLY A 124 -4.44 -5.61 7.23
N PHE A 125 -3.81 -6.34 8.15
CA PHE A 125 -3.09 -5.72 9.25
C PHE A 125 -1.95 -4.79 8.80
N PHE A 126 -1.19 -5.19 7.78
CA PHE A 126 -0.12 -4.36 7.22
C PHE A 126 -0.66 -3.04 6.65
N PHE A 127 -1.69 -3.09 5.81
CA PHE A 127 -2.27 -1.90 5.19
C PHE A 127 -2.98 -1.00 6.21
N ASP A 128 -3.62 -1.57 7.25
CA ASP A 128 -4.24 -0.79 8.33
C ASP A 128 -3.20 0.03 9.11
N LEU A 129 -2.04 -0.58 9.43
CA LEU A 129 -0.92 0.12 10.06
C LEU A 129 -0.36 1.21 9.15
N LEU A 130 -0.18 0.90 7.87
CA LEU A 130 0.34 1.82 6.87
C LEU A 130 -0.54 3.06 6.74
N ILE A 131 -1.85 2.85 6.58
CA ILE A 131 -2.86 3.92 6.52
C ILE A 131 -2.79 4.77 7.78
N THR A 132 -2.72 4.16 8.96
CA THR A 132 -2.62 4.87 10.25
C THR A 132 -1.41 5.80 10.28
N HIS A 133 -0.24 5.34 9.83
CA HIS A 133 0.97 6.16 9.78
C HIS A 133 0.92 7.25 8.70
N VAL A 134 0.38 6.96 7.51
CA VAL A 134 0.17 7.98 6.47
C VAL A 134 -0.75 9.09 6.98
N VAL A 135 -1.89 8.73 7.59
CA VAL A 135 -2.82 9.71 8.17
C VAL A 135 -2.13 10.56 9.24
N ARG A 136 -1.39 9.94 10.17
CA ARG A 136 -0.65 10.68 11.21
C ARG A 136 0.36 11.66 10.64
N GLY A 137 1.11 11.25 9.61
CA GLY A 137 2.08 12.09 8.92
C GLY A 137 1.42 13.31 8.27
N TYR A 138 0.31 13.07 7.57
CA TYR A 138 -0.49 14.09 6.91
C TYR A 138 -1.07 15.10 7.91
N GLU A 139 -1.73 14.62 8.98
CA GLU A 139 -2.30 15.48 10.01
C GLU A 139 -1.24 16.32 10.73
N ARG A 140 -0.05 15.77 11.00
CA ARG A 140 1.05 16.52 11.60
C ARG A 140 1.51 17.65 10.69
N ALA A 141 1.62 17.40 9.38
CA ALA A 141 1.98 18.42 8.40
C ALA A 141 0.92 19.53 8.33
N LEU A 142 -0.36 19.14 8.26
CA LEU A 142 -1.50 20.06 8.27
C LEU A 142 -1.50 20.95 9.53
N ARG A 143 -1.39 20.38 10.73
CA ARG A 143 -1.37 21.15 11.99
C ARG A 143 -0.23 22.16 12.03
N ARG A 144 0.96 21.77 11.53
CA ARG A 144 2.12 22.67 11.45
C ARG A 144 1.85 23.84 10.50
N ALA A 145 1.31 23.57 9.31
CA ALA A 145 0.96 24.61 8.35
C ALA A 145 -0.05 25.60 8.93
N VAL A 146 -1.13 25.10 9.55
CA VAL A 146 -2.15 25.94 10.21
C VAL A 146 -1.54 26.80 11.33
N SER A 147 -0.63 26.24 12.13
CA SER A 147 0.03 26.98 13.22
C SER A 147 1.01 28.06 12.74
N MET A 148 1.52 27.96 11.52
CA MET A 148 2.42 28.98 10.92
C MET A 148 1.63 30.12 10.25
N THR A 149 0.38 29.88 9.89
CA THR A 149 -0.51 30.88 9.28
C THR A 149 -1.36 31.67 10.30
N ALA A 150 -1.34 31.26 11.58
CA ALA A 150 -2.05 31.90 12.68
C ALA A 150 -1.15 32.89 13.43
#